data_AF-A0A7X7GEB4-F1
#
_entry.id   AF-A0A7X7GEB4-F1
#
_cell.length_a   1.000
_cell.length_b   1.000
_cell.length_c   1.000
_cell.angle_alpha   90.00
_cell.angle_beta   90.00
_cell.angle_gamma   90.00
#
_symmetry.space_group_name_H-M   'P 1'
#
loop_
_entity.id
_entity.type
_entity.pdbx_description
1 polymer ?
#
loop_
_entity_poly.entity_id
_entity_poly.type
_entity_poly.pdbx_seq_one_letter_code
_entity_poly.pdbx_strand_id
1 'polypeptide(L)'
;MKRPAWRECLSYAVYYAPRGRPRLLLLGETIAQRYLEPTDHLIGVIGEPGTGKSSLIRGMFPGLELTNDDAGVNVRPLPLVQMYREGRFRAQTFHLDARFEMAFTQTFELVDAVRAALRDNRRVVVENFDAIYPALGINAQIMAGIGEEIIVVRPDLFGPFPEDLFQAVRGTAVFRRMAHTAEDITAMVLEQDFAYPHPQIHSDIPRGFVMEFDEAPPNLRLDELEAKVREIINAALPVCYTDEDHISVGADRFPCSGPRIHLSNTAEIEGFRIVPELIYDELNGTHCLVGFVGAPKAKHFLGRHLPPEPR
;
A
#
# COMPACT_ATOMS: atom_id res chain seq x y z
N MET A 1 -31.07 10.64 -4.38
CA MET A 1 -30.27 11.79 -3.89
C MET A 1 -29.88 12.65 -5.08
N LYS A 2 -30.14 13.96 -5.08
CA LYS A 2 -29.66 14.85 -6.16
C LYS A 2 -28.14 14.95 -6.03
N ARG A 3 -27.41 14.54 -7.08
CA ARG A 3 -25.95 14.71 -7.13
C ARG A 3 -25.62 16.21 -6.96
N PRO A 4 -24.54 16.57 -6.24
CA PRO A 4 -24.06 17.95 -6.24
C PRO A 4 -23.82 18.41 -7.68
N ALA A 5 -24.04 19.69 -7.94
CA ALA A 5 -23.91 20.28 -9.28
C ALA A 5 -22.46 20.22 -9.82
N TRP A 6 -21.49 19.94 -8.95
CA TRP A 6 -20.07 19.90 -9.22
C TRP A 6 -19.47 18.72 -8.46
N ARG A 7 -18.57 17.97 -9.08
CA ARG A 7 -17.78 16.91 -8.46
C ARG A 7 -16.34 17.04 -8.93
N GLU A 8 -15.38 16.67 -8.09
CA GLU A 8 -13.97 16.62 -8.49
C GLU A 8 -13.78 15.73 -9.72
N CYS A 9 -13.06 16.22 -10.73
CA CYS A 9 -12.76 15.50 -11.97
C CYS A 9 -11.48 14.66 -11.86
N LEU A 10 -11.28 13.96 -10.74
CA LEU A 10 -10.13 13.07 -10.55
C LEU A 10 -10.26 11.84 -11.46
N SER A 11 -9.30 11.65 -12.37
CA SER A 11 -9.17 10.37 -13.08
C SER A 11 -8.49 9.33 -12.18
N TYR A 12 -7.26 9.63 -11.75
CA TYR A 12 -6.54 8.87 -10.74
C TYR A 12 -5.42 9.71 -10.12
N ALA A 13 -5.00 9.34 -8.92
CA ALA A 13 -3.80 9.83 -8.27
C ALA A 13 -2.92 8.64 -7.87
N VAL A 14 -1.60 8.84 -7.86
CA VAL A 14 -0.62 7.82 -7.50
C VAL A 14 0.24 8.35 -6.36
N TYR A 15 0.42 7.51 -5.35
CA TYR A 15 1.34 7.73 -4.23
C TYR A 15 2.29 6.55 -4.14
N TYR A 16 3.54 6.79 -3.75
CA TYR A 16 4.38 5.69 -3.27
C TYR A 16 3.72 5.06 -2.05
N ALA A 17 3.72 3.73 -1.96
CA ALA A 17 3.25 3.05 -0.76
C ALA A 17 4.34 3.13 0.31
N PRO A 18 4.23 4.04 1.30
CA PRO A 18 5.34 4.33 2.20
C PRO A 18 5.61 3.15 3.11
N ARG A 19 6.86 2.90 3.49
CA ARG A 19 7.26 1.84 4.43
C ARG A 19 6.80 2.18 5.86
N GLY A 20 6.49 1.17 6.65
CA GLY A 20 6.04 1.33 8.04
C GLY A 20 4.57 1.72 8.20
N ARG A 21 3.98 1.28 9.31
CA ARG A 21 2.58 1.54 9.67
C ARG A 21 2.27 3.03 9.88
N PRO A 22 3.10 3.84 10.57
CA PRO A 22 2.81 5.27 10.79
C PRO A 22 2.68 6.06 9.48
N ARG A 23 3.56 5.81 8.50
CA ARG A 23 3.52 6.53 7.22
C ARG A 23 2.31 6.12 6.37
N LEU A 24 1.89 4.85 6.43
CA LEU A 24 0.64 4.40 5.78
C LEU A 24 -0.61 5.04 6.40
N LEU A 25 -0.65 5.22 7.72
CA LEU A 25 -1.73 5.92 8.41
C LEU A 25 -1.80 7.39 7.95
N LEU A 26 -0.66 8.08 7.91
CA LEU A 26 -0.56 9.47 7.45
C LEU A 26 -0.97 9.63 5.98
N LEU A 27 -0.58 8.69 5.12
CA LEU A 27 -1.02 8.68 3.73
C LEU A 27 -2.53 8.45 3.62
N GLY A 28 -3.10 7.56 4.44
CA GLY A 28 -4.55 7.36 4.53
C GLY A 28 -5.29 8.64 4.90
N GLU A 29 -4.78 9.38 5.89
CA GLU A 29 -5.33 10.69 6.28
C GLU A 29 -5.29 11.67 5.11
N THR A 30 -4.15 11.76 4.42
CA THR A 30 -3.97 12.64 3.25
C THR A 30 -4.95 12.30 2.13
N ILE A 31 -5.14 11.00 1.84
CA ILE A 31 -6.09 10.53 0.82
C ILE A 31 -7.52 10.89 1.21
N ALA A 32 -7.90 10.71 2.47
CA ALA A 32 -9.23 11.09 2.94
C ALA A 32 -9.46 12.60 2.85
N GLN A 33 -8.49 13.42 3.29
CA GLN A 33 -8.60 14.88 3.22
C GLN A 33 -8.70 15.41 1.79
N ARG A 34 -7.97 14.81 0.84
CA ARG A 34 -7.95 15.27 -0.56
C ARG A 34 -9.14 14.78 -1.36
N TYR A 35 -9.52 13.51 -1.20
CA TYR A 35 -10.40 12.86 -2.17
C TYR A 35 -11.71 12.36 -1.59
N LEU A 36 -11.90 12.27 -0.27
CA LEU A 36 -13.14 11.75 0.28
C LEU A 36 -14.20 12.86 0.42
N GLU A 37 -15.35 12.68 -0.22
CA GLU A 37 -16.50 13.57 -0.06
C GLU A 37 -17.43 13.06 1.07
N PRO A 38 -18.16 13.95 1.78
CA PRO A 38 -19.17 13.54 2.74
C PRO A 38 -20.24 12.61 2.15
N THR A 39 -20.51 12.75 0.85
CA THR A 39 -21.49 11.93 0.10
C THR A 39 -20.92 10.64 -0.48
N ASP A 40 -19.63 10.34 -0.26
CA ASP A 40 -19.06 9.05 -0.63
C ASP A 40 -19.46 8.00 0.44
N HIS A 41 -20.40 7.15 0.07
CA HIS A 41 -20.98 6.09 0.88
C HIS A 41 -20.42 4.71 0.54
N LEU A 42 -20.04 4.43 -0.71
CA LEU A 42 -19.39 3.17 -1.08
C LEU A 42 -17.91 3.41 -1.40
N ILE A 43 -17.02 2.85 -0.59
CA ILE A 43 -15.57 2.97 -0.75
C ILE A 43 -14.98 1.57 -0.95
N GLY A 44 -14.20 1.38 -2.02
CA GLY A 44 -13.52 0.13 -2.30
C GLY A 44 -12.03 0.21 -2.00
N VAL A 45 -11.48 -0.80 -1.33
CA VAL A 45 -10.03 -0.94 -1.13
C VAL A 45 -9.60 -2.29 -1.68
N ILE A 46 -8.61 -2.30 -2.56
CA ILE A 46 -8.19 -3.47 -3.35
C ILE A 46 -6.69 -3.68 -3.15
N GLY A 47 -6.26 -4.92 -2.99
CA GLY A 47 -4.84 -5.26 -2.85
C GLY A 47 -4.63 -6.64 -2.24
N GLU A 48 -3.45 -7.20 -2.46
CA GLU A 48 -3.10 -8.53 -1.94
C GLU A 48 -3.06 -8.58 -0.40
N PRO A 49 -3.11 -9.77 0.22
CA PRO A 49 -2.89 -9.91 1.65
C PRO A 49 -1.54 -9.29 2.08
N GLY A 50 -1.50 -8.65 3.25
CA GLY A 50 -0.27 -8.05 3.78
C GLY A 50 0.22 -6.77 3.09
N THR A 51 -0.56 -6.17 2.19
CA THR A 51 -0.17 -4.90 1.53
C THR A 51 -0.39 -3.66 2.38
N GLY A 52 -1.09 -3.77 3.52
CA GLY A 52 -1.36 -2.66 4.43
C GLY A 52 -2.75 -2.01 4.27
N LYS A 53 -3.73 -2.70 3.66
CA LYS A 53 -5.12 -2.23 3.48
C LYS A 53 -5.75 -1.73 4.78
N SER A 54 -5.69 -2.53 5.85
CA SER A 54 -6.24 -2.16 7.16
C SER A 54 -5.59 -0.90 7.73
N SER A 55 -4.27 -0.74 7.56
CA SER A 55 -3.56 0.47 7.98
C SER A 55 -3.99 1.69 7.17
N LEU A 56 -4.13 1.56 5.85
CA LEU A 56 -4.63 2.65 5.00
C LEU A 56 -6.05 3.08 5.43
N ILE A 57 -6.94 2.11 5.64
CA ILE A 57 -8.34 2.39 6.05
C ILE A 57 -8.38 3.08 7.41
N ARG A 58 -7.57 2.64 8.38
CA ARG A 58 -7.47 3.31 9.69
C ARG A 58 -7.00 4.76 9.57
N GLY A 59 -6.12 5.05 8.63
CA GLY A 59 -5.70 6.41 8.30
C GLY A 59 -6.83 7.23 7.64
N MET A 60 -7.53 6.63 6.69
CA MET A 60 -8.64 7.29 5.98
C MET A 60 -9.88 7.54 6.86
N PHE A 61 -10.13 6.64 7.81
CA PHE A 61 -11.30 6.68 8.69
C PHE A 61 -10.87 6.48 10.16
N PRO A 62 -10.28 7.50 10.79
CA PRO A 62 -9.88 7.42 12.19
C PRO A 62 -11.06 7.04 13.09
N GLY A 63 -10.85 6.06 13.98
CA GLY A 63 -11.88 5.54 14.89
C GLY A 63 -12.86 4.53 14.27
N LEU A 64 -12.72 4.19 12.98
CA LEU A 64 -13.47 3.08 12.39
C LEU A 64 -12.97 1.75 12.95
N GLU A 65 -13.89 0.98 13.52
CA GLU A 65 -13.62 -0.40 13.96
C GLU A 65 -13.63 -1.33 12.74
N LEU A 66 -12.47 -1.89 12.42
CA LEU A 66 -12.34 -2.90 11.37
C LEU A 66 -12.82 -4.25 11.91
N THR A 67 -13.66 -4.96 11.17
CA THR A 67 -14.22 -6.27 11.58
C THR A 67 -13.14 -7.34 11.71
N ASN A 68 -12.10 -7.23 10.89
CA ASN A 68 -10.89 -8.02 10.91
C ASN A 68 -9.72 -7.17 10.42
N ASP A 69 -8.52 -7.54 10.83
CA ASP A 69 -7.25 -6.99 10.35
C ASP A 69 -6.11 -8.01 10.47
N ASP A 70 -4.87 -7.57 10.33
CA ASP A 70 -3.67 -8.41 10.43
C ASP A 70 -3.51 -9.09 11.81
N ALA A 71 -4.17 -8.59 12.87
CA ALA A 71 -4.17 -9.19 14.21
C ALA A 71 -5.28 -10.23 14.40
N GLY A 72 -6.20 -10.35 13.44
CA GLY A 72 -7.26 -11.36 13.43
C GLY A 72 -8.65 -10.76 13.37
N VAL A 73 -9.61 -11.43 14.01
CA VAL A 73 -11.02 -11.05 14.00
C VAL A 73 -11.32 -10.17 15.21
N ASN A 74 -11.82 -8.96 14.97
CA ASN A 74 -12.14 -8.00 16.01
C ASN A 74 -13.60 -8.07 16.43
N VAL A 75 -14.55 -8.16 15.48
CA VAL A 75 -15.99 -8.10 15.76
C VAL A 75 -16.77 -9.15 15.00
N ARG A 76 -17.60 -9.93 15.72
CA ARG A 76 -18.54 -10.91 15.15
C ARG A 76 -19.85 -10.91 15.96
N PRO A 77 -21.01 -11.12 15.30
CA PRO A 77 -21.21 -11.23 13.85
C PRO A 77 -20.92 -9.90 13.12
N LEU A 78 -20.74 -9.95 11.79
CA LEU A 78 -20.49 -8.75 10.97
C LEU A 78 -21.55 -7.66 11.26
N PRO A 79 -21.18 -6.49 11.82
CA PRO A 79 -22.15 -5.48 12.25
C PRO A 79 -23.10 -5.02 11.14
N LEU A 80 -22.62 -4.92 9.90
CA LEU A 80 -23.42 -4.57 8.73
C LEU A 80 -24.59 -5.55 8.51
N VAL A 81 -24.29 -6.86 8.52
CA VAL A 81 -25.29 -7.92 8.31
C VAL A 81 -26.18 -8.07 9.54
N GLN A 82 -25.62 -7.97 10.74
CA GLN A 82 -26.40 -8.01 11.97
C GLN A 82 -27.47 -6.90 11.99
N MET A 83 -27.07 -5.65 11.76
CA MET A 83 -28.00 -4.52 11.77
C MET A 83 -28.98 -4.55 10.59
N TYR A 84 -28.58 -5.12 9.46
CA TYR A 84 -29.49 -5.41 8.35
C TYR A 84 -30.60 -6.40 8.76
N ARG A 85 -30.26 -7.51 9.42
CA ARG A 85 -31.23 -8.49 9.94
C ARG A 85 -32.16 -7.90 11.00
N GLU A 86 -31.64 -6.99 11.83
CA GLU A 86 -32.42 -6.26 12.83
C GLU A 86 -33.32 -5.16 12.23
N GLY A 87 -33.14 -4.82 10.94
CA GLY A 87 -33.92 -3.81 10.23
C GLY A 87 -33.58 -2.36 10.59
N ARG A 88 -32.45 -2.11 11.30
CA ARG A 88 -32.05 -0.76 11.70
C ARG A 88 -30.54 -0.59 11.81
N PHE A 89 -29.98 0.32 11.01
CA PHE A 89 -28.57 0.71 11.12
C PHE A 89 -28.37 1.76 12.23
N ARG A 90 -27.51 1.43 13.19
CA ARG A 90 -27.13 2.33 14.30
C ARG A 90 -25.81 3.06 14.04
N ALA A 91 -24.87 2.40 13.37
CA ALA A 91 -23.59 2.99 12.97
C ALA A 91 -23.72 3.79 11.66
N GLN A 92 -22.82 4.76 11.49
CA GLN A 92 -22.77 5.60 10.27
C GLN A 92 -21.82 5.04 9.20
N THR A 93 -20.75 4.38 9.64
CA THR A 93 -19.75 3.78 8.75
C THR A 93 -19.56 2.33 9.15
N PHE A 94 -19.54 1.45 8.16
CA PHE A 94 -19.28 0.03 8.31
C PHE A 94 -18.00 -0.34 7.57
N HIS A 95 -17.23 -1.25 8.16
CA HIS A 95 -16.15 -1.95 7.49
C HIS A 95 -16.63 -3.36 7.10
N LEU A 96 -16.17 -3.83 5.94
CA LEU A 96 -16.44 -5.16 5.40
C LEU A 96 -15.20 -5.65 4.67
N ASP A 97 -14.59 -6.75 5.09
CA ASP A 97 -13.69 -7.51 4.23
C ASP A 97 -14.50 -8.54 3.43
N ALA A 98 -14.66 -8.29 2.13
CA ALA A 98 -15.49 -9.11 1.27
C ALA A 98 -15.01 -10.57 1.19
N ARG A 99 -13.70 -10.80 1.01
CA ARG A 99 -13.15 -12.16 0.87
C ARG A 99 -13.28 -12.93 2.17
N PHE A 100 -13.01 -12.28 3.29
CA PHE A 100 -13.16 -12.90 4.60
C PHE A 100 -14.62 -13.24 4.89
N GLU A 101 -15.54 -12.30 4.71
CA GLU A 101 -16.94 -12.47 5.10
C GLU A 101 -17.73 -13.41 4.18
N MET A 102 -17.35 -13.53 2.91
CA MET A 102 -17.92 -14.53 1.99
C MET A 102 -17.66 -15.98 2.43
N ALA A 103 -16.69 -16.23 3.31
CA ALA A 103 -16.47 -17.56 3.89
C ALA A 103 -17.50 -17.92 4.98
N PHE A 104 -18.25 -16.94 5.50
CA PHE A 104 -19.18 -17.12 6.63
C PHE A 104 -20.62 -16.71 6.33
N THR A 105 -20.80 -15.77 5.40
CA THR A 105 -22.11 -15.21 5.03
C THR A 105 -22.34 -15.43 3.54
N GLN A 106 -23.58 -15.77 3.17
CA GLN A 106 -23.94 -15.94 1.77
C GLN A 106 -23.78 -14.63 0.99
N THR A 107 -23.21 -14.69 -0.22
CA THR A 107 -22.89 -13.49 -1.01
C THR A 107 -24.12 -12.62 -1.29
N PHE A 108 -25.29 -13.22 -1.54
CA PHE A 108 -26.53 -12.46 -1.77
C PHE A 108 -26.92 -11.64 -0.53
N GLU A 109 -26.73 -12.18 0.67
CA GLU A 109 -27.06 -11.51 1.92
C GLU A 109 -26.11 -10.33 2.18
N LEU A 110 -24.81 -10.50 1.89
CA LEU A 110 -23.84 -9.40 1.95
C LEU A 110 -24.22 -8.27 0.99
N VAL A 111 -24.58 -8.62 -0.25
CA VAL A 111 -25.00 -7.63 -1.26
C VAL A 111 -26.26 -6.89 -0.83
N ASP A 112 -27.25 -7.59 -0.28
CA ASP A 112 -28.48 -6.97 0.21
C ASP A 112 -28.22 -6.05 1.41
N ALA A 113 -27.36 -6.47 2.35
CA ALA A 113 -26.97 -5.64 3.50
C ALA A 113 -26.23 -4.37 3.06
N VAL A 114 -25.28 -4.48 2.12
CA VAL A 114 -24.58 -3.31 1.52
C VAL A 114 -25.59 -2.38 0.86
N ARG A 115 -26.48 -2.90 0.01
CA ARG A 115 -27.49 -2.07 -0.68
C ARG A 115 -28.46 -1.41 0.30
N ALA A 116 -28.88 -2.11 1.35
CA ALA A 116 -29.75 -1.55 2.39
C ALA A 116 -29.06 -0.42 3.15
N ALA A 117 -27.79 -0.60 3.54
CA ALA A 117 -27.00 0.43 4.19
C ALA A 117 -26.83 1.68 3.32
N LEU A 118 -26.52 1.49 2.03
CA LEU A 118 -26.40 2.61 1.08
C LEU A 118 -27.73 3.37 0.89
N ARG A 119 -28.86 2.68 0.86
CA ARG A 119 -30.20 3.32 0.81
C ARG A 119 -30.51 4.11 2.07
N ASP A 120 -30.00 3.67 3.22
CA ASP A 120 -30.11 4.36 4.51
C ASP A 120 -29.00 5.42 4.71
N ASN A 121 -28.30 5.83 3.64
CA ASN A 121 -27.21 6.81 3.62
C ASN A 121 -26.04 6.47 4.56
N ARG A 122 -25.79 5.17 4.79
CA ARG A 122 -24.65 4.69 5.56
C ARG A 122 -23.46 4.50 4.65
N ARG A 123 -22.28 4.78 5.19
CA ARG A 123 -21.02 4.52 4.51
C ARG A 123 -20.60 3.06 4.74
N VAL A 124 -20.12 2.40 3.70
CA VAL A 124 -19.58 1.05 3.69
C VAL A 124 -18.21 1.09 3.03
N VAL A 125 -17.17 0.78 3.81
CA VAL A 125 -15.79 0.63 3.36
C VAL A 125 -15.54 -0.85 3.16
N VAL A 126 -15.24 -1.25 1.92
CA VAL A 126 -15.12 -2.65 1.53
C VAL A 126 -13.67 -2.97 1.15
N GLU A 127 -13.01 -3.82 1.94
CA GLU A 127 -11.76 -4.47 1.54
C GLU A 127 -12.02 -5.60 0.56
N ASN A 128 -11.08 -5.77 -0.38
CA ASN A 128 -11.18 -6.73 -1.48
C ASN A 128 -12.46 -6.49 -2.31
N PHE A 129 -12.73 -5.23 -2.62
CA PHE A 129 -13.96 -4.81 -3.33
C PHE A 129 -14.15 -5.51 -4.68
N ASP A 130 -13.05 -5.85 -5.35
CA ASP A 130 -13.02 -6.70 -6.55
C ASP A 130 -13.80 -8.01 -6.38
N ALA A 131 -13.77 -8.60 -5.19
CA ALA A 131 -14.43 -9.88 -4.92
C ALA A 131 -15.96 -9.78 -4.83
N ILE A 132 -16.50 -8.70 -4.27
CA ILE A 132 -17.95 -8.51 -4.13
C ILE A 132 -18.57 -7.80 -5.34
N TYR A 133 -17.78 -7.03 -6.09
CA TYR A 133 -18.25 -6.21 -7.21
C TYR A 133 -19.09 -6.98 -8.25
N PRO A 134 -18.72 -8.21 -8.70
CA PRO A 134 -19.50 -8.96 -9.67
C PRO A 134 -20.94 -9.24 -9.23
N ALA A 135 -21.17 -9.46 -7.92
CA ALA A 135 -22.51 -9.69 -7.37
C ALA A 135 -23.23 -8.37 -7.00
N LEU A 136 -22.47 -7.36 -6.55
CA LEU A 136 -23.00 -6.07 -6.14
C LEU A 136 -23.50 -5.23 -7.34
N GLY A 137 -22.81 -5.31 -8.48
CA GLY A 137 -23.22 -4.69 -9.76
C GLY A 137 -23.24 -3.16 -9.77
N ILE A 138 -22.70 -2.51 -8.73
CA ILE A 138 -22.51 -1.06 -8.67
C ILE A 138 -21.06 -0.78 -8.29
N ASN A 139 -20.45 0.21 -8.94
CA ASN A 139 -19.07 0.60 -8.64
C ASN A 139 -19.02 1.48 -7.38
N ALA A 140 -17.87 1.47 -6.70
CA ALA A 140 -17.63 2.35 -5.57
C ALA A 140 -17.52 3.81 -6.02
N GLN A 141 -17.75 4.76 -5.12
CA GLN A 141 -17.65 6.18 -5.42
C GLN A 141 -16.21 6.69 -5.41
N ILE A 142 -15.36 5.98 -4.67
CA ILE A 142 -13.90 6.12 -4.61
C ILE A 142 -13.30 4.73 -4.38
N MET A 143 -12.18 4.42 -5.03
CA MET A 143 -11.42 3.21 -4.78
C MET A 143 -9.94 3.50 -4.55
N ALA A 144 -9.29 2.67 -3.75
CA ALA A 144 -7.85 2.66 -3.56
C ALA A 144 -7.28 1.27 -3.85
N GLY A 145 -6.31 1.19 -4.75
CA GLY A 145 -5.52 -0.01 -5.02
C GLY A 145 -4.17 0.09 -4.31
N ILE A 146 -3.74 -0.97 -3.63
CA ILE A 146 -2.49 -0.99 -2.84
C ILE A 146 -1.56 -2.10 -3.35
N GLY A 147 -0.36 -1.71 -3.76
CA GLY A 147 0.75 -2.58 -4.21
C GLY A 147 2.12 -1.97 -3.86
N GLU A 148 3.01 -1.80 -4.86
CA GLU A 148 4.22 -0.95 -4.72
C GLU A 148 3.85 0.53 -4.61
N GLU A 149 2.69 0.90 -5.14
CA GLU A 149 2.07 2.22 -5.07
C GLU A 149 0.65 2.11 -4.53
N ILE A 150 0.12 3.25 -4.09
CA ILE A 150 -1.30 3.42 -3.79
C ILE A 150 -1.93 4.26 -4.90
N ILE A 151 -2.86 3.65 -5.61
CA ILE A 151 -3.57 4.27 -6.72
C ILE A 151 -4.99 4.61 -6.26
N VAL A 152 -5.32 5.89 -6.22
CA VAL A 152 -6.65 6.39 -5.82
C VAL A 152 -7.43 6.78 -7.07
N VAL A 153 -8.67 6.31 -7.19
CA VAL A 153 -9.50 6.54 -8.38
C VAL A 153 -10.92 6.93 -7.99
N ARG A 154 -11.54 7.80 -8.79
CA ARG A 154 -12.99 8.00 -8.79
C ARG A 154 -13.54 7.39 -10.07
N PRO A 155 -14.12 6.19 -10.01
CA PRO A 155 -14.60 5.55 -11.23
C PRO A 155 -15.86 6.24 -11.75
N ASP A 156 -16.04 6.17 -13.06
CA ASP A 156 -17.29 6.55 -13.73
C ASP A 156 -17.87 5.38 -14.54
N LEU A 157 -18.78 5.69 -15.45
CA LEU A 157 -19.44 4.69 -16.29
C LEU A 157 -18.44 3.88 -17.13
N PHE A 158 -17.27 4.46 -17.44
CA PHE A 158 -16.23 3.87 -18.26
C PHE A 158 -15.07 3.31 -17.42
N GLY A 159 -15.24 3.24 -16.10
CA GLY A 159 -14.26 2.73 -15.18
C GLY A 159 -13.35 3.83 -14.57
N PRO A 160 -12.16 3.44 -14.07
CA PRO A 160 -11.66 2.06 -14.01
C PRO A 160 -12.59 1.15 -13.19
N PHE A 161 -12.75 -0.10 -13.62
CA PHE A 161 -13.45 -1.11 -12.86
C PHE A 161 -12.53 -1.70 -11.78
N PRO A 162 -13.08 -2.34 -10.74
CA PRO A 162 -12.28 -2.97 -9.69
C PRO A 162 -11.20 -3.92 -10.21
N GLU A 163 -11.49 -4.67 -11.28
CA GLU A 163 -10.52 -5.57 -11.92
C GLU A 163 -9.35 -4.82 -12.55
N ASP A 164 -9.58 -3.69 -13.23
CA ASP A 164 -8.52 -2.87 -13.81
C ASP A 164 -7.55 -2.40 -12.72
N LEU A 165 -8.10 -1.98 -11.57
CA LEU A 165 -7.32 -1.55 -10.42
C LEU A 165 -6.61 -2.72 -9.73
N PHE A 166 -7.22 -3.90 -9.66
CA PHE A 166 -6.57 -5.10 -9.13
C PHE A 166 -5.37 -5.51 -9.98
N GLN A 167 -5.52 -5.58 -11.30
CA GLN A 167 -4.43 -5.92 -12.22
C GLN A 167 -3.29 -4.89 -12.17
N ALA A 168 -3.61 -3.63 -11.90
CA ALA A 168 -2.61 -2.58 -11.74
C ALA A 168 -1.66 -2.81 -10.55
N VAL A 169 -2.16 -3.37 -9.45
CA VAL A 169 -1.41 -3.47 -8.19
C VAL A 169 -0.96 -4.90 -7.86
N ARG A 170 -1.59 -5.92 -8.45
CA ARG A 170 -1.29 -7.34 -8.21
C ARG A 170 0.19 -7.65 -8.47
N GLY A 171 0.83 -8.35 -7.53
CA GLY A 171 2.22 -8.79 -7.66
C GLY A 171 3.26 -7.67 -7.56
N THR A 172 2.85 -6.41 -7.34
CA THR A 172 3.80 -5.29 -7.26
C THR A 172 4.31 -5.06 -5.83
N ALA A 173 3.57 -5.44 -4.80
CA ALA A 173 3.94 -5.23 -3.40
C ALA A 173 5.30 -5.86 -3.01
N VAL A 174 5.74 -6.89 -3.75
CA VAL A 174 7.06 -7.49 -3.57
C VAL A 174 8.19 -6.49 -3.78
N PHE A 175 8.08 -5.55 -4.72
CA PHE A 175 9.13 -4.59 -5.01
C PHE A 175 9.34 -3.60 -3.86
N ARG A 176 8.29 -3.28 -3.10
CA ARG A 176 8.39 -2.47 -1.89
C ARG A 176 9.16 -3.21 -0.78
N ARG A 177 8.85 -4.50 -0.56
CA ARG A 177 9.59 -5.33 0.41
C ARG A 177 11.04 -5.51 -0.02
N MET A 178 11.27 -5.73 -1.31
CA MET A 178 12.59 -5.89 -1.90
C MET A 178 13.44 -4.62 -1.75
N ALA A 179 12.88 -3.45 -2.06
CA ALA A 179 13.57 -2.17 -1.92
C ALA A 179 13.90 -1.85 -0.44
N HIS A 180 13.04 -2.26 0.49
CA HIS A 180 13.27 -2.07 1.92
C HIS A 180 14.32 -3.03 2.49
N THR A 181 14.25 -4.32 2.15
CA THR A 181 15.32 -5.26 2.52
C THR A 181 16.66 -4.84 1.92
N ALA A 182 16.69 -4.38 0.66
CA ALA A 182 17.92 -3.90 0.04
C ALA A 182 18.46 -2.60 0.67
N GLU A 183 17.57 -1.69 1.06
CA GLU A 183 17.93 -0.48 1.82
C GLU A 183 18.59 -0.86 3.14
N ASP A 184 17.96 -1.70 3.95
CA ASP A 184 18.50 -2.08 5.26
C ASP A 184 19.84 -2.83 5.14
N ILE A 185 19.99 -3.74 4.17
CA ILE A 185 21.29 -4.40 3.92
C ILE A 185 22.35 -3.37 3.51
N THR A 186 21.98 -2.39 2.69
CA THR A 186 22.93 -1.33 2.28
C THR A 186 23.35 -0.49 3.48
N ALA A 187 22.42 -0.16 4.38
CA ALA A 187 22.70 0.56 5.62
C ALA A 187 23.59 -0.27 6.55
N MET A 188 23.34 -1.58 6.69
CA MET A 188 24.20 -2.50 7.45
C MET A 188 25.64 -2.49 6.94
N VAL A 189 25.86 -2.58 5.63
CA VAL A 189 27.21 -2.56 5.05
C VAL A 189 27.88 -1.21 5.27
N LEU A 190 27.15 -0.10 5.11
CA LEU A 190 27.66 1.23 5.37
C LEU A 190 28.14 1.39 6.83
N GLU A 191 27.38 0.88 7.79
CA GLU A 191 27.73 0.92 9.22
C GLU A 191 28.91 0.01 9.56
N GLN A 192 28.88 -1.24 9.10
CA GLN A 192 29.84 -2.26 9.52
C GLN A 192 31.18 -2.16 8.80
N ASP A 193 31.16 -1.89 7.50
CA ASP A 193 32.36 -1.97 6.64
C ASP A 193 32.94 -0.60 6.31
N PHE A 194 32.11 0.44 6.28
CA PHE A 194 32.52 1.80 5.92
C PHE A 194 32.47 2.80 7.09
N ALA A 195 32.02 2.36 8.27
CA ALA A 195 31.91 3.17 9.49
C ALA A 195 31.07 4.45 9.33
N TYR A 196 30.08 4.44 8.44
CA TYR A 196 29.11 5.52 8.31
C TYR A 196 27.96 5.33 9.28
N PRO A 197 27.44 6.40 9.91
CA PRO A 197 26.25 6.30 10.74
C PRO A 197 25.03 5.90 9.89
N HIS A 198 24.05 5.28 10.54
CA HIS A 198 22.77 4.97 9.92
C HIS A 198 22.19 6.24 9.23
N PRO A 199 21.84 6.18 7.94
CA PRO A 199 21.20 7.29 7.25
C PRO A 199 19.91 7.68 8.01
N GLN A 200 19.67 8.98 8.21
CA GLN A 200 18.49 9.43 8.98
C GLN A 200 17.27 9.68 8.11
N ILE A 201 17.47 9.91 6.81
CA ILE A 201 16.40 10.25 5.86
C ILE A 201 16.39 9.21 4.74
N HIS A 202 15.21 8.61 4.56
CA HIS A 202 14.92 7.60 3.57
C HIS A 202 13.77 8.07 2.70
N SER A 203 14.02 8.17 1.39
CA SER A 203 12.99 8.51 0.40
C SER A 203 12.65 7.33 -0.49
N ASP A 204 11.36 7.18 -0.78
CA ASP A 204 10.83 6.10 -1.62
C ASP A 204 10.82 6.54 -3.08
N ILE A 205 11.47 5.76 -3.94
CA ILE A 205 11.40 5.88 -5.40
C ILE A 205 10.87 4.57 -6.01
N PRO A 206 10.36 4.57 -7.25
CA PRO A 206 9.82 3.36 -7.86
C PRO A 206 10.89 2.26 -7.90
N ARG A 207 10.65 1.17 -7.17
CA ARG A 207 11.54 0.01 -7.07
C ARG A 207 12.96 0.38 -6.67
N GLY A 208 13.10 1.28 -5.71
CA GLY A 208 14.39 1.70 -5.19
C GLY A 208 14.28 2.40 -3.85
N PHE A 209 15.40 2.93 -3.41
CA PHE A 209 15.54 3.69 -2.17
C PHE A 209 16.58 4.79 -2.36
N VAL A 210 16.46 5.82 -1.53
CA VAL A 210 17.41 6.94 -1.46
C VAL A 210 17.85 7.09 -0.01
N MET A 211 19.15 7.11 0.21
CA MET A 211 19.79 7.46 1.48
C MET A 211 20.46 8.82 1.33
N GLU A 212 20.08 9.77 2.18
CA GLU A 212 20.58 11.15 2.11
C GLU A 212 21.68 11.38 3.15
N PHE A 213 22.73 12.09 2.74
CA PHE A 213 23.85 12.51 3.57
C PHE A 213 24.01 14.03 3.51
N ASP A 214 24.13 14.70 4.65
CA ASP A 214 24.36 16.15 4.70
C ASP A 214 25.68 16.54 4.01
N GLU A 215 26.72 15.72 4.20
CA GLU A 215 28.03 15.87 3.56
C GLU A 215 28.36 14.63 2.73
N ALA A 216 29.06 14.81 1.60
CA ALA A 216 29.51 13.71 0.77
C ALA A 216 30.38 12.73 1.59
N PRO A 217 30.00 11.45 1.71
CA PRO A 217 30.79 10.44 2.39
C PRO A 217 32.23 10.35 1.82
N PRO A 218 33.27 10.74 2.58
CA PRO A 218 34.64 10.78 2.06
C PRO A 218 35.15 9.38 1.72
N ASN A 219 35.66 9.19 0.50
CA ASN A 219 36.19 7.91 0.01
C ASN A 219 35.16 6.76 -0.04
N LEU A 220 33.86 7.04 -0.01
CA LEU A 220 32.86 5.99 -0.22
C LEU A 220 32.92 5.49 -1.67
N ARG A 221 33.33 4.24 -1.82
CA ARG A 221 33.42 3.54 -3.11
C ARG A 221 32.12 2.79 -3.38
N LEU A 222 31.26 3.35 -4.24
CA LEU A 222 29.94 2.78 -4.54
C LEU A 222 30.01 1.42 -5.26
N ASP A 223 31.08 1.18 -6.02
CA ASP A 223 31.36 -0.12 -6.65
C ASP A 223 31.65 -1.20 -5.59
N GLU A 224 32.45 -0.86 -4.58
CA GLU A 224 32.76 -1.75 -3.46
C GLU A 224 31.54 -1.99 -2.56
N LEU A 225 30.77 -0.94 -2.27
CA LEU A 225 29.52 -1.04 -1.52
C LEU A 225 28.53 -1.97 -2.23
N GLU A 226 28.32 -1.78 -3.54
CA GLU A 226 27.43 -2.64 -4.32
C GLU A 226 27.90 -4.10 -4.28
N ALA A 227 29.20 -4.36 -4.42
CA ALA A 227 29.76 -5.70 -4.36
C ALA A 227 29.49 -6.39 -3.01
N LYS A 228 29.74 -5.69 -1.90
CA LYS A 228 29.49 -6.19 -0.54
C LYS A 228 28.01 -6.47 -0.27
N VAL A 229 27.11 -5.59 -0.72
CA VAL A 229 25.66 -5.84 -0.60
C VAL A 229 25.25 -7.06 -1.44
N ARG A 230 25.80 -7.23 -2.65
CA ARG A 230 25.57 -8.42 -3.47
C ARG A 230 26.08 -9.70 -2.80
N GLU A 231 27.20 -9.64 -2.07
CA GLU A 231 27.69 -10.79 -1.29
C GLU A 231 26.68 -11.25 -0.24
N ILE A 232 26.09 -10.30 0.51
CA ILE A 232 25.04 -10.60 1.51
C ILE A 232 23.76 -11.15 0.86
N ILE A 233 23.36 -10.59 -0.29
CA ILE A 233 22.23 -11.09 -1.07
C ILE A 233 22.48 -12.55 -1.50
N ASN A 234 23.67 -12.83 -2.05
CA ASN A 234 24.04 -14.16 -2.53
C ASN A 234 24.27 -15.18 -1.40
N ALA A 235 24.53 -14.73 -0.18
CA ALA A 235 24.64 -15.59 1.00
C ALA A 235 23.29 -16.19 1.45
N ALA A 236 22.16 -15.75 0.87
CA ALA A 236 20.82 -16.29 1.12
C ALA A 236 20.46 -16.35 2.61
N LEU A 237 20.71 -15.26 3.33
CA LEU A 237 20.48 -15.15 4.77
C LEU A 237 18.97 -15.00 5.06
N PRO A 238 18.45 -15.61 6.13
CA PRO A 238 17.07 -15.37 6.55
C PRO A 238 16.90 -13.94 7.05
N VAL A 239 15.76 -13.32 6.73
CA VAL A 239 15.37 -12.01 7.22
C VAL A 239 14.08 -12.16 8.04
N CYS A 240 14.15 -11.82 9.32
CA CYS A 240 13.06 -12.06 10.27
C CYS A 240 12.65 -10.79 11.00
N TYR A 241 11.34 -10.61 11.18
CA TYR A 241 10.79 -9.66 12.13
C TYR A 241 11.22 -10.05 13.56
N THR A 242 11.84 -9.11 14.29
CA THR A 242 12.24 -9.34 15.68
C THR A 242 11.28 -8.64 16.64
N ASP A 243 11.09 -7.34 16.45
CA ASP A 243 10.18 -6.49 17.20
C ASP A 243 9.76 -5.27 16.35
N GLU A 244 9.06 -4.31 16.96
CA GLU A 244 8.51 -3.16 16.23
C GLU A 244 9.56 -2.20 15.68
N ASP A 245 10.81 -2.28 16.15
CA ASP A 245 11.90 -1.39 15.76
C ASP A 245 13.12 -2.14 15.20
N HIS A 246 13.06 -3.47 15.05
CA HIS A 246 14.20 -4.29 14.62
C HIS A 246 13.83 -5.47 13.73
N ILE A 247 14.75 -5.78 12.82
CA ILE A 247 14.81 -7.04 12.09
C ILE A 247 16.08 -7.82 12.46
N SER A 248 16.14 -9.09 12.05
CA SER A 248 17.39 -9.83 11.99
C SER A 248 17.70 -10.24 10.56
N VAL A 249 18.96 -10.09 10.14
CA VAL A 249 19.49 -10.60 8.87
C VAL A 249 20.56 -11.62 9.21
N GLY A 250 20.27 -12.91 8.99
CA GLY A 250 21.11 -13.99 9.52
C GLY A 250 21.17 -13.96 11.04
N ALA A 251 22.37 -13.81 11.61
CA ALA A 251 22.57 -13.70 13.05
C ALA A 251 22.55 -12.25 13.57
N ASP A 252 22.60 -11.28 12.66
CA ASP A 252 22.75 -9.86 13.02
C ASP A 252 21.39 -9.22 13.22
N ARG A 253 21.22 -8.55 14.36
CA ARG A 253 20.02 -7.76 14.66
C ARG A 253 20.27 -6.31 14.24
N PHE A 254 19.33 -5.74 13.50
CA PHE A 254 19.46 -4.43 12.88
C PHE A 254 18.22 -3.55 13.14
N PRO A 255 18.38 -2.26 13.49
CA PRO A 255 17.27 -1.32 13.63
C PRO A 255 16.54 -1.11 12.29
N CYS A 256 15.21 -1.04 12.34
CA CYS A 256 14.38 -0.83 11.16
C CYS A 256 13.07 -0.13 11.52
N SER A 257 12.67 0.87 10.73
CA SER A 257 11.41 1.62 10.94
C SER A 257 10.16 0.94 10.37
N GLY A 258 10.33 -0.18 9.64
CA GLY A 258 9.25 -0.93 9.00
C GLY A 258 9.44 -2.45 9.02
N PRO A 259 9.73 -3.08 10.17
CA PRO A 259 10.26 -4.45 10.25
C PRO A 259 9.30 -5.55 9.78
N ARG A 260 8.03 -5.21 9.52
CA ARG A 260 7.02 -6.12 8.96
C ARG A 260 7.03 -6.16 7.42
N ILE A 261 7.90 -5.39 6.77
CA ILE A 261 7.87 -5.13 5.32
C ILE A 261 9.20 -5.53 4.70
N HIS A 262 9.57 -6.79 4.87
CA HIS A 262 10.78 -7.37 4.30
C HIS A 262 10.47 -8.65 3.53
N LEU A 263 11.36 -8.99 2.61
CA LEU A 263 11.49 -10.35 2.11
C LEU A 263 11.89 -11.28 3.26
N SER A 264 11.63 -12.58 3.11
CA SER A 264 12.00 -13.57 4.14
C SER A 264 13.45 -14.06 4.02
N ASN A 265 14.09 -13.80 2.87
CA ASN A 265 15.46 -14.18 2.60
C ASN A 265 16.15 -13.13 1.71
N THR A 266 17.44 -12.89 1.93
CA THR A 266 18.21 -11.90 1.16
C THR A 266 18.33 -12.27 -0.32
N ALA A 267 18.33 -13.57 -0.67
CA ALA A 267 18.42 -14.04 -2.05
C ALA A 267 17.14 -13.81 -2.87
N GLU A 268 16.03 -13.43 -2.22
CA GLU A 268 14.81 -12.99 -2.93
C GLU A 268 14.97 -11.58 -3.54
N ILE A 269 16.05 -10.87 -3.24
CA ILE A 269 16.35 -9.58 -3.88
C ILE A 269 16.85 -9.83 -5.30
N GLU A 270 16.11 -9.31 -6.27
CA GLU A 270 16.45 -9.40 -7.69
C GLU A 270 16.88 -8.04 -8.24
N GLY A 271 17.78 -8.02 -9.22
CA GLY A 271 18.11 -6.81 -9.98
C GLY A 271 18.71 -5.65 -9.17
N PHE A 272 19.32 -5.96 -8.01
CA PHE A 272 19.99 -4.97 -7.17
C PHE A 272 21.10 -4.23 -7.93
N ARG A 273 21.14 -2.91 -7.79
CA ARG A 273 22.17 -2.02 -8.37
C ARG A 273 22.18 -0.68 -7.64
N ILE A 274 23.35 -0.07 -7.54
CA ILE A 274 23.55 1.28 -7.02
C ILE A 274 23.90 2.21 -8.19
N VAL A 275 23.42 3.45 -8.16
CA VAL A 275 23.86 4.47 -9.12
C VAL A 275 25.35 4.74 -8.91
N PRO A 276 26.21 4.75 -9.95
CA PRO A 276 27.67 4.77 -9.79
C PRO A 276 28.22 6.10 -9.26
N GLU A 277 27.36 7.07 -8.94
CA GLU A 277 27.69 8.38 -8.40
C GLU A 277 26.64 8.81 -7.38
N LEU A 278 27.06 9.62 -6.40
CA LEU A 278 26.14 10.29 -5.51
C LEU A 278 25.46 11.44 -6.26
N ILE A 279 24.15 11.52 -6.14
CA ILE A 279 23.36 12.60 -6.76
C ILE A 279 23.23 13.73 -5.75
N TYR A 280 23.63 14.95 -6.10
CA TYR A 280 23.44 16.10 -5.22
C TYR A 280 22.03 16.69 -5.40
N ASP A 281 21.26 16.79 -4.31
CA ASP A 281 19.98 17.49 -4.27
C ASP A 281 20.22 18.96 -3.90
N GLU A 282 20.16 19.87 -4.88
CA GLU A 282 20.37 21.30 -4.67
C GLU A 282 19.31 21.95 -3.76
N LEU A 283 18.10 21.39 -3.67
CA LEU A 283 17.02 21.98 -2.88
C LEU A 283 17.17 21.66 -1.39
N ASN A 284 17.60 20.43 -1.09
CA ASN A 284 17.79 19.97 0.28
C ASN A 284 19.24 20.09 0.77
N GLY A 285 20.18 20.31 -0.15
CA GLY A 285 21.60 20.43 0.15
C GLY A 285 22.27 19.10 0.51
N THR A 286 21.68 17.96 0.14
CA THR A 286 22.12 16.62 0.53
C THR A 286 22.75 15.85 -0.64
N HIS A 287 23.61 14.89 -0.31
CA HIS A 287 24.18 13.92 -1.24
C HIS A 287 23.41 12.61 -1.13
N CYS A 288 22.88 12.13 -2.25
CA CYS A 288 21.94 11.03 -2.31
C CYS A 288 22.62 9.78 -2.88
N LEU A 289 22.68 8.71 -2.07
CA LEU A 289 22.95 7.36 -2.56
C LEU A 289 21.64 6.75 -3.03
N VAL A 290 21.63 6.29 -4.28
CA VAL A 290 20.42 5.74 -4.90
C VAL A 290 20.62 4.27 -5.25
N GLY A 291 19.78 3.42 -4.68
CA GLY A 291 19.72 1.99 -4.98
C GLY A 291 18.43 1.60 -5.67
N PHE A 292 18.49 0.61 -6.55
CA PHE A 292 17.34 0.05 -7.24
C PHE A 292 17.29 -1.47 -7.13
N VAL A 293 16.08 -2.00 -7.25
CA VAL A 293 15.78 -3.42 -7.29
C VAL A 293 14.82 -3.73 -8.44
N GLY A 294 14.79 -4.99 -8.86
CA GLY A 294 13.97 -5.47 -9.97
C GLY A 294 14.23 -4.77 -11.31
N ALA A 295 13.41 -5.12 -12.30
CA ALA A 295 13.42 -4.46 -13.59
C ALA A 295 12.83 -3.02 -13.47
N PRO A 296 13.25 -2.08 -14.32
CA PRO A 296 12.63 -0.75 -14.39
C PRO A 296 11.11 -0.83 -14.51
N LYS A 297 10.43 0.04 -13.78
CA LYS A 297 8.97 0.09 -13.82
C LYS A 297 8.49 0.62 -15.18
N ALA A 298 7.59 -0.10 -15.82
CA ALA A 298 6.88 0.39 -17.00
C ALA A 298 5.85 1.46 -16.59
N LYS A 299 5.62 2.45 -17.46
CA LYS A 299 4.53 3.42 -17.25
C LYS A 299 3.20 2.68 -17.16
N HIS A 300 2.45 2.93 -16.10
CA HIS A 300 1.15 2.30 -15.90
C HIS A 300 0.04 3.23 -16.39
N PHE A 301 -0.88 2.69 -17.18
CA PHE A 301 -2.13 3.36 -17.56
C PHE A 301 -3.29 2.52 -17.04
N LEU A 302 -4.17 3.14 -16.25
CA LEU A 302 -5.41 2.50 -15.83
C LEU A 302 -6.38 2.39 -17.01
N GLY A 303 -6.95 1.20 -17.18
CA GLY A 303 -7.92 0.93 -18.24
C GLY A 303 -9.15 1.83 -18.15
N ARG A 304 -9.58 2.35 -19.31
CA ARG A 304 -10.89 3.00 -19.49
C ARG A 304 -11.61 2.32 -20.64
N HIS A 305 -12.87 1.96 -20.42
CA HIS A 305 -13.63 1.14 -21.34
C HIS A 305 -14.63 2.01 -22.10
N LEU A 306 -14.22 2.47 -23.28
CA LEU A 306 -15.11 3.22 -24.17
C LEU A 306 -16.21 2.30 -24.70
N PRO A 307 -17.42 2.85 -24.95
CA PRO A 307 -18.46 2.08 -25.60
C PRO A 307 -17.96 1.65 -27.00
N PRO A 308 -18.39 0.47 -27.50
CA PRO A 308 -18.03 0.04 -28.84
C PRO A 308 -18.46 1.10 -29.85
N GLU A 309 -17.64 1.30 -30.89
CA GLU A 309 -18.00 2.23 -31.96
C GLU A 309 -19.37 1.85 -32.55
N PRO A 310 -20.27 2.83 -32.78
CA PRO A 310 -21.54 2.56 -33.40
C PRO A 310 -21.29 1.90 -34.77
N ARG A 311 -21.88 0.72 -34.98
CA ARG A 311 -21.90 0.03 -36.27
C ARG A 311 -22.80 0.76 -37.26
#